data_AF-A0A397M1Z2-F1
#
_entry.id   AF-A0A397M1Z2-F1
#
_cell.length_a   1.000
_cell.length_b   1.000
_cell.length_c   1.000
_cell.angle_alpha   90.00
_cell.angle_beta   90.00
_cell.angle_gamma   90.00
#
_symmetry.space_group_name_H-M   'P 1'
#
loop_
_entity.id
_entity.type
_entity.pdbx_description
1 polymer ?
#
loop_
_entity_poly.entity_id
_entity_poly.type
_entity_poly.pdbx_seq_one_letter_code
_entity_poly.pdbx_strand_id
1 'polypeptide(L)'
;MSPALLTVEQAAQQLSLHPKTVLRHIRSGQLRATRIGKSYRITAEDLDVFTGTVREPSAARPQLTTVVDIPGCGAARAADLVRALHARVTGREADDEPLRMETIYSPEHDVLKLIVIGGLAGSTALLVSLQRLLQDHST
;
A
#
# COMPACT_ATOMS: atom_id res chain seq x y z
N MET A 1 4.13 21.33 6.20
CA MET A 1 2.98 22.08 6.72
C MET A 1 3.00 21.95 8.24
N SER A 2 2.93 23.05 8.99
CA SER A 2 2.91 22.99 10.45
C SER A 2 1.67 22.22 10.93
N PRO A 3 1.78 21.28 11.89
CA PRO A 3 0.63 20.53 12.37
C PRO A 3 -0.38 21.49 13.00
N ALA A 4 -1.63 21.44 12.54
CA ALA A 4 -2.71 22.22 13.14
C ALA A 4 -2.91 21.75 14.58
N LEU A 5 -2.70 22.65 15.54
CA LEU A 5 -2.89 22.36 16.96
C LEU A 5 -4.35 22.64 17.35
N LEU A 6 -5.02 21.61 17.85
CA LEU A 6 -6.38 21.67 18.34
C LEU A 6 -6.42 22.16 19.79
N THR A 7 -7.45 22.93 20.13
CA THR A 7 -7.79 23.23 21.52
C THR A 7 -8.56 22.07 22.16
N VAL A 8 -8.70 22.09 23.48
CA VAL A 8 -9.51 21.11 24.22
C VAL A 8 -10.97 21.13 23.74
N GLU A 9 -11.50 22.32 23.48
CA GLU A 9 -12.86 22.52 22.99
C GLU A 9 -13.06 21.94 21.59
N GLN A 10 -12.09 22.13 20.70
CA GLN A 10 -12.12 21.57 19.35
C GLN A 10 -12.02 20.04 19.37
N ALA A 11 -11.12 19.48 20.18
CA ALA A 11 -11.01 18.03 20.37
C ALA A 11 -12.29 17.46 20.98
N ALA A 12 -12.89 18.14 21.96
CA ALA A 12 -14.16 17.74 22.57
C ALA A 12 -15.30 17.68 21.54
N GLN A 13 -15.37 18.68 20.66
CA GLN A 13 -16.36 18.70 19.58
C GLN A 13 -16.17 17.54 18.60
N GLN A 14 -14.92 17.23 18.20
CA GLN A 14 -14.64 16.13 17.27
C GLN A 14 -14.96 14.76 17.89
N LEU A 15 -14.64 14.57 19.17
CA LEU A 15 -14.91 13.32 19.88
C LEU A 15 -16.37 13.17 20.33
N SER A 16 -17.21 14.19 20.14
CA SER A 16 -18.55 14.26 20.75
C SER A 16 -18.51 14.05 22.28
N LEU A 17 -17.49 14.58 22.95
CA LEU A 17 -17.28 14.50 24.39
C LEU A 17 -17.38 15.88 25.04
N HIS A 18 -17.61 15.92 26.35
CA HIS A 18 -17.53 17.17 27.11
C HIS A 18 -16.05 17.59 27.32
N PRO A 19 -15.67 18.89 27.26
CA PRO A 19 -14.28 19.34 27.46
C PRO A 19 -13.64 18.86 28.77
N LYS A 20 -14.45 18.76 29.84
CA LYS A 20 -14.02 18.20 31.14
C LYS A 20 -13.53 16.75 31.03
N THR A 21 -14.15 15.94 30.16
CA THR A 21 -13.75 14.56 29.90
C THR A 21 -12.42 14.51 29.17
N VAL A 22 -12.24 15.37 28.16
CA VAL A 22 -10.97 15.51 27.43
C VAL A 22 -9.83 15.92 28.39
N LEU A 23 -10.07 16.91 29.25
CA LEU A 23 -9.10 17.30 30.29
C LEU A 23 -8.76 16.17 31.25
N ARG A 24 -9.73 15.31 31.60
CA ARG A 24 -9.49 14.13 32.43
C ARG A 24 -8.55 13.15 31.71
N HIS A 25 -8.78 12.87 30.44
CA HIS A 25 -7.93 11.99 29.63
C HIS A 25 -6.50 12.53 29.45
N ILE A 26 -6.35 13.85 29.33
CA ILE A 26 -5.03 14.49 29.31
C ILE A 26 -4.32 14.31 30.66
N ARG A 27 -5.01 14.55 31.77
CA ARG A 27 -4.42 14.44 33.11
C ARG A 27 -4.10 13.00 33.52
N SER A 28 -4.87 12.02 33.03
CA SER A 28 -4.61 10.61 33.24
C SER A 28 -3.53 10.04 32.31
N GLY A 29 -3.02 10.84 31.37
CA GLY A 29 -2.02 10.41 30.37
C GLY A 29 -2.59 9.57 29.22
N GLN A 30 -3.91 9.43 29.12
CA GLN A 30 -4.57 8.67 28.05
C GLN A 30 -4.59 9.44 26.73
N LEU A 31 -4.69 10.77 26.77
CA LEU A 31 -4.60 11.64 25.59
C LEU A 31 -3.34 12.51 25.70
N ARG A 32 -2.45 12.40 24.72
CA ARG A 32 -1.24 13.25 24.67
C ARG A 32 -1.64 14.68 24.30
N ALA A 33 -1.08 15.64 25.04
CA ALA A 33 -1.28 17.06 24.79
C ALA A 33 -0.08 17.87 25.28
N THR A 34 0.26 18.92 24.55
CA THR A 34 1.31 19.87 24.91
C THR A 34 0.70 21.07 25.59
N ARG A 35 1.25 21.48 26.74
CA ARG A 35 0.81 22.70 27.42
C ARG A 35 1.47 23.91 26.79
N ILE A 36 0.67 24.80 26.22
CA ILE A 36 1.14 26.06 25.64
C ILE A 36 0.47 27.19 26.41
N GLY A 37 1.24 27.85 27.27
CA GLY A 37 0.74 28.85 28.22
C GLY A 37 -0.23 28.23 29.24
N LYS A 38 -1.45 28.78 29.30
CA LYS A 38 -2.51 28.32 30.22
C LYS A 38 -3.42 27.22 29.63
N SER A 39 -3.21 26.84 28.37
CA SER A 39 -4.09 25.92 27.66
C SER A 39 -3.34 24.67 27.20
N TYR A 40 -4.07 23.57 27.06
CA TYR A 40 -3.58 22.39 26.35
C TYR A 40 -3.78 22.58 24.85
N ARG A 41 -2.85 22.00 24.09
CA ARG A 41 -2.87 21.89 22.64
C ARG A 41 -2.67 20.43 22.27
N ILE A 42 -3.52 19.93 21.40
CA ILE A 42 -3.57 18.52 21.00
C ILE A 42 -3.25 18.50 19.51
N THR A 43 -2.36 17.62 19.07
CA THR A 43 -2.14 17.43 17.64
C THR A 43 -3.27 16.57 17.06
N ALA A 44 -3.58 16.72 15.77
CA ALA A 44 -4.56 15.84 15.13
C ALA A 44 -4.14 14.35 15.26
N GLU A 45 -2.84 14.07 15.12
CA GLU A 45 -2.27 12.73 15.30
C GLU A 45 -2.52 12.15 16.70
N ASP A 46 -2.24 12.91 17.76
CA ASP A 46 -2.49 12.46 19.14
C ASP A 46 -3.98 12.19 19.41
N LEU A 47 -4.87 12.96 18.77
CA LEU A 47 -6.31 12.76 18.86
C LEU A 47 -6.74 11.47 18.14
N ASP A 48 -6.20 11.23 16.95
CA ASP A 48 -6.43 10.00 16.18
C ASP A 48 -5.90 8.75 16.91
N VAL A 49 -4.74 8.86 17.57
CA VAL A 49 -4.19 7.78 18.40
C VAL A 49 -5.16 7.47 19.55
N PHE A 50 -5.68 8.50 20.21
CA PHE A 50 -6.60 8.35 21.33
C PHE A 50 -7.93 7.69 20.95
N THR A 51 -8.46 7.97 19.75
CA THR A 51 -9.69 7.32 19.24
C THR A 51 -9.48 5.90 18.74
N GLY A 52 -8.23 5.42 18.71
CA GLY A 52 -7.90 4.15 18.07
C GLY A 52 -8.12 4.19 16.55
N THR A 53 -8.25 5.39 15.96
CA THR A 53 -8.33 5.58 14.50
C THR A 53 -6.95 5.63 13.86
N VAL A 54 -5.89 5.76 14.65
CA VAL A 54 -4.58 5.25 14.25
C VAL A 54 -4.67 3.73 14.25
N ARG A 55 -5.10 3.20 13.10
CA ARG A 55 -4.49 1.99 12.55
C ARG A 55 -3.00 2.20 12.76
N GLU A 56 -2.34 1.36 13.58
CA GLU A 56 -0.87 1.36 13.66
C GLU A 56 -0.37 1.64 12.25
N PRO A 57 0.54 2.60 12.00
CA PRO A 57 1.05 2.83 10.66
C PRO A 57 1.58 1.47 10.22
N SER A 58 0.78 0.76 9.42
CA SER A 58 1.10 -0.57 8.95
C SER A 58 2.37 -0.31 8.18
N ALA A 59 3.51 -0.65 8.79
CA ALA A 59 4.81 -0.08 8.45
C ALA A 59 4.88 0.05 6.95
N ALA A 60 4.88 1.30 6.44
CA ALA A 60 4.55 1.59 5.05
C ALA A 60 5.26 0.59 4.15
N ARG A 61 4.51 -0.37 3.60
CA ARG A 61 5.10 -1.52 2.94
C ARG A 61 5.58 -1.04 1.57
N PRO A 62 6.81 -1.37 1.16
CA PRO A 62 7.30 -0.99 -0.15
C PRO A 62 6.47 -1.68 -1.23
N GLN A 63 5.93 -0.89 -2.16
CA GLN A 63 5.22 -1.37 -3.33
C GLN A 63 6.12 -1.28 -4.56
N LEU A 64 6.09 -2.31 -5.41
CA LEU A 64 6.74 -2.32 -6.71
C LEU A 64 5.71 -2.14 -7.81
N THR A 65 5.98 -1.21 -8.71
CA THR A 65 5.35 -1.15 -10.03
C THR A 65 6.43 -1.37 -11.07
N THR A 66 6.26 -2.39 -11.92
CA THR A 66 7.21 -2.69 -13.00
C THR A 66 6.47 -2.82 -14.31
N VAL A 67 7.11 -2.32 -15.38
CA VAL A 67 6.66 -2.47 -16.76
C VAL A 67 7.77 -3.19 -17.52
N VAL A 68 7.42 -4.27 -18.19
CA VAL A 68 8.36 -5.08 -18.98
C VAL A 68 7.86 -5.16 -20.40
N ASP A 69 8.68 -4.71 -21.35
CA ASP A 69 8.43 -4.90 -22.77
C ASP A 69 9.17 -6.16 -23.23
N ILE A 70 8.43 -7.08 -23.85
CA ILE A 70 8.91 -8.38 -24.32
C ILE A 70 8.75 -8.39 -25.86
N PRO A 71 9.82 -8.05 -26.61
CA PRO A 71 9.77 -8.03 -28.06
C PRO A 71 9.89 -9.44 -28.67
N GLY A 72 9.37 -9.64 -29.88
CA GLY A 72 9.69 -10.79 -30.72
C GLY A 72 9.08 -12.11 -30.25
N CYS A 73 8.04 -12.09 -29.41
CA CYS A 73 7.45 -13.31 -28.88
C CYS A 73 6.45 -13.96 -29.85
N GLY A 74 5.76 -13.19 -30.69
CA GLY A 74 4.64 -13.64 -31.49
C GLY A 74 3.38 -13.91 -30.65
N ALA A 75 2.22 -13.88 -31.29
CA ALA A 75 0.92 -13.92 -30.62
C ALA A 75 0.68 -15.22 -29.81
N ALA A 76 1.09 -16.37 -30.35
CA ALA A 76 0.90 -17.66 -29.69
C ALA A 76 1.71 -17.76 -28.39
N ARG A 77 3.01 -17.42 -28.46
CA ARG A 77 3.90 -17.43 -27.29
C ARG A 77 3.51 -16.35 -26.28
N ALA A 78 3.05 -15.19 -26.74
CA ALA A 78 2.50 -14.16 -25.85
C ALA A 78 1.32 -14.70 -25.04
N ALA A 79 0.37 -15.38 -25.69
CA ALA A 79 -0.77 -16.01 -25.00
C ALA A 79 -0.32 -17.10 -24.01
N ASP A 80 0.68 -17.91 -24.37
CA ASP A 80 1.25 -18.93 -23.49
C ASP A 80 1.94 -18.32 -22.25
N LEU A 81 2.73 -17.26 -22.43
CA LEU A 81 3.36 -16.50 -21.36
C LEU A 81 2.30 -15.91 -20.41
N VAL A 82 1.29 -15.24 -20.97
CA VAL A 82 0.20 -14.65 -20.17
C VAL A 82 -0.52 -15.72 -19.36
N ARG A 83 -0.86 -16.87 -19.96
CA ARG A 83 -1.52 -17.97 -19.27
C ARG A 83 -0.65 -18.53 -18.13
N ALA A 84 0.63 -18.77 -18.40
CA ALA A 84 1.56 -19.31 -17.41
C ALA A 84 1.78 -18.34 -16.24
N LEU A 85 1.93 -17.04 -16.51
CA LEU A 85 2.09 -16.01 -15.47
C LEU A 85 0.80 -15.83 -14.67
N HIS A 86 -0.36 -15.80 -15.32
CA HIS A 86 -1.65 -15.63 -14.65
C HIS A 86 -1.93 -16.76 -13.66
N ALA A 87 -1.64 -18.02 -14.01
CA ALA A 87 -1.79 -19.17 -13.10
C ALA A 87 -0.96 -19.01 -11.81
N ARG A 88 0.22 -18.37 -11.90
CA ARG A 88 1.08 -18.11 -10.74
C ARG A 88 0.59 -16.95 -9.88
N VAL A 89 -0.13 -16.00 -10.45
CA VAL A 89 -0.75 -14.89 -9.71
C VAL A 89 -1.97 -15.40 -8.93
N THR A 90 -2.77 -16.28 -9.51
CA THR A 90 -4.00 -16.82 -8.90
C THR A 90 -3.76 -17.96 -7.92
N GLY A 91 -2.66 -18.71 -8.04
CA GLY A 91 -2.32 -19.83 -7.16
C GLY A 91 -1.60 -19.45 -5.84
N ARG A 92 -1.59 -18.17 -5.45
CA ARG A 92 -0.89 -17.70 -4.24
C ARG A 92 -1.74 -17.88 -2.99
N GLU A 93 -1.11 -18.18 -1.86
CA GLU A 93 -1.79 -18.35 -0.57
C GLU A 93 -2.37 -17.02 -0.06
N ALA A 94 -3.40 -17.10 0.78
CA ALA A 94 -4.20 -15.95 1.24
C ALA A 94 -3.42 -14.92 2.09
N ASP A 95 -2.21 -15.26 2.55
CA ASP A 95 -1.32 -14.37 3.31
C ASP A 95 -0.42 -13.49 2.43
N ASP A 96 -0.38 -13.74 1.11
CA ASP A 96 0.40 -12.92 0.18
C ASP A 96 -0.32 -11.60 -0.16
N GLU A 97 0.46 -10.52 -0.25
CA GLU A 97 -0.04 -9.23 -0.72
C GLU A 97 -0.56 -9.36 -2.17
N PRO A 98 -1.78 -8.86 -2.46
CA PRO A 98 -2.41 -9.06 -3.76
C PRO A 98 -1.56 -8.46 -4.88
N LEU A 99 -1.25 -9.29 -5.88
CA LEU A 99 -0.49 -8.90 -7.05
C LEU A 99 -1.45 -8.59 -8.21
N ARG A 100 -1.42 -7.37 -8.72
CA ARG A 100 -2.13 -6.99 -9.94
C ARG A 100 -1.20 -7.17 -11.14
N MET A 101 -1.68 -7.87 -12.15
CA MET A 101 -0.97 -8.10 -13.41
C MET A 101 -1.86 -7.67 -14.58
N GLU A 102 -1.34 -6.83 -15.46
CA GLU A 102 -1.98 -6.43 -16.71
C GLU A 102 -1.04 -6.70 -17.88
N THR A 103 -1.61 -7.09 -19.01
CA THR A 103 -0.85 -7.48 -20.20
C THR A 103 -1.47 -6.89 -21.44
N ILE A 104 -0.66 -6.34 -22.34
CA ILE A 104 -1.09 -5.78 -23.62
C ILE A 104 -0.16 -6.33 -24.70
N TYR A 105 -0.70 -7.05 -25.67
CA TYR A 105 0.07 -7.48 -26.84
C TYR A 105 -0.23 -6.56 -28.02
N SER A 106 0.81 -5.99 -28.63
CA SER A 106 0.75 -5.15 -29.84
C SER A 106 1.21 -5.97 -31.05
N PRO A 107 0.30 -6.48 -31.91
CA PRO A 107 0.67 -7.30 -33.06
C PRO A 107 1.51 -6.55 -34.09
N GLU A 108 1.29 -5.24 -34.22
CA GLU A 108 1.97 -4.37 -35.18
C GLU A 108 3.48 -4.21 -34.89
N HIS A 109 3.87 -4.29 -33.62
CA HIS A 109 5.25 -4.16 -33.16
C HIS A 109 5.85 -5.49 -32.68
N ASP A 110 5.03 -6.54 -32.60
CA ASP A 110 5.36 -7.83 -31.98
C ASP A 110 5.98 -7.64 -30.57
N VAL A 111 5.25 -6.91 -29.72
CA VAL A 111 5.67 -6.64 -28.34
C VAL A 111 4.54 -7.01 -27.38
N LEU A 112 4.87 -7.83 -26.38
CA LEU A 112 4.04 -8.04 -25.20
C LEU A 112 4.51 -7.11 -24.08
N LYS A 113 3.63 -6.20 -23.64
CA LYS A 113 3.82 -5.36 -22.47
C LYS A 113 3.19 -6.02 -21.25
N LEU A 114 3.96 -6.16 -20.19
CA LEU A 114 3.54 -6.67 -18.89
C LEU A 114 3.65 -5.57 -17.84
N ILE A 115 2.58 -5.29 -17.11
CA ILE A 115 2.53 -4.34 -16.00
C ILE A 115 2.20 -5.12 -14.73
N VAL A 116 3.03 -4.97 -13.69
CA VAL A 116 2.86 -5.68 -12.42
C VAL A 116 2.90 -4.67 -11.28
N ILE A 117 1.92 -4.72 -10.39
CA ILE A 117 1.81 -3.89 -9.20
C ILE A 117 1.58 -4.79 -7.99
N GLY A 118 2.43 -4.68 -6.96
CA GLY A 118 2.27 -5.42 -5.72
C GLY A 118 3.52 -5.38 -4.83
N GLY A 119 3.53 -6.19 -3.77
CA GLY A 119 4.65 -6.27 -2.85
C GLY A 119 5.94 -6.79 -3.48
N LEU A 120 7.09 -6.43 -2.91
CA LEU A 120 8.42 -6.76 -3.47
C LEU A 120 8.61 -8.27 -3.72
N ALA A 121 8.38 -9.10 -2.69
CA ALA A 121 8.60 -10.54 -2.78
C ALA A 121 7.77 -11.18 -3.91
N GLY A 122 6.51 -10.76 -4.01
CA GLY A 122 5.60 -11.29 -5.01
C GLY A 122 5.91 -10.87 -6.44
N SER A 123 6.24 -9.60 -6.63
CA SER A 123 6.62 -9.10 -7.94
C SER A 123 7.95 -9.69 -8.40
N THR A 124 8.95 -9.82 -7.51
CA THR A 124 10.23 -10.48 -7.84
C THR A 124 10.04 -11.95 -8.21
N ALA A 125 9.24 -12.70 -7.46
CA ALA A 125 8.95 -14.10 -7.79
C ALA A 125 8.32 -14.24 -9.20
N LEU A 126 7.42 -13.32 -9.58
CA LEU A 126 6.83 -13.30 -10.91
C LEU A 126 7.88 -12.99 -11.99
N LEU A 127 8.74 -11.99 -11.78
CA LEU A 127 9.80 -11.62 -12.74
C LEU A 127 10.84 -12.72 -12.95
N VAL A 128 11.23 -13.43 -11.88
CA VAL A 128 12.11 -14.62 -11.99
C VAL A 128 11.44 -15.71 -12.82
N SER A 129 10.13 -15.85 -12.72
CA SER A 129 9.36 -16.83 -13.48
C SER A 129 9.28 -16.47 -14.95
N LEU A 130 9.04 -15.19 -15.24
CA LEU A 130 9.12 -14.64 -16.60
C LEU A 130 10.50 -14.93 -17.21
N GLN A 131 11.58 -14.64 -16.48
CA GLN A 131 12.94 -14.87 -16.97
C GLN A 131 13.15 -16.34 -17.38
N ARG A 132 12.70 -17.31 -16.58
CA ARG A 132 12.80 -18.74 -16.92
C ARG A 132 11.99 -19.09 -18.17
N LEU A 133 10.74 -18.64 -18.26
CA LEU A 133 9.88 -18.89 -19.43
C LEU A 133 10.44 -18.27 -20.72
N LEU A 134 11.19 -17.17 -20.62
CA LEU A 134 11.88 -16.59 -21.76
C LEU A 134 13.10 -17.42 -22.19
N GLN A 135 13.81 -18.03 -21.23
CA GLN A 135 15.01 -18.85 -21.45
C GLN A 135 14.72 -20.27 -21.96
N ASP A 136 13.62 -20.90 -21.54
CA ASP A 136 13.22 -22.29 -21.89
C ASP A 136 12.95 -22.51 -23.40
N HIS A 137 13.05 -21.46 -24.22
CA HIS A 137 12.82 -21.49 -25.67
C HIS A 137 14.03 -20.98 -26.48
N SER A 138 15.18 -20.75 -25.83
CA SER A 138 16.44 -20.39 -26.49
C SER A 138 17.35 -21.59 -26.77
N THR A 139 16.85 -22.82 -26.61
CA THR A 139 17.52 -24.09 -26.96
C THR A 139 16.71 -24.82 -28.01
#